data_AF-A0A962PIY7-F1
#
_entry.id   AF-A0A962PIY7-F1
#
_cell.length_a   1.000
_cell.length_b   1.000
_cell.length_c   1.000
_cell.angle_alpha   90.00
_cell.angle_beta   90.00
_cell.angle_gamma   90.00
#
_symmetry.space_group_name_H-M   'P 1'
#
loop_
_entity.id
_entity.type
_entity.pdbx_description
1 polymer ?
#
loop_
_entity_poly.entity_id
_entity_poly.type
_entity_poly.pdbx_seq_one_letter_code
_entity_poly.pdbx_strand_id
1 'polypeptide(L)'
;MFVYELLIGTVLICVTVVIHAVALDRLKGLLDLSENIFRLRLRHSWKVPMLILAVLGAFCSHIVQIWLWAAFYLSVDALPDLEEALYFSTTTFTTVGFGDVVLDHKWRLVSSFQAANGFILFGWSTAFIFEVMSKLYESDSR
;
A
#
# COMPACT_ATOMS: atom_id res chain seq x y z
N MET A 1 9.08 -15.60 -23.30
CA MET A 1 7.96 -15.39 -22.36
C MET A 1 8.45 -15.04 -20.96
N PHE A 2 9.28 -15.88 -20.33
CA PHE A 2 9.85 -15.61 -19.00
C PHE A 2 10.49 -14.22 -18.80
N VAL A 3 11.34 -13.76 -19.72
CA VAL A 3 11.97 -12.42 -19.63
C VAL A 3 10.94 -11.27 -19.68
N TYR A 4 9.83 -11.47 -20.39
CA TYR A 4 8.77 -10.46 -20.51
C TYR A 4 8.01 -10.30 -19.18
N GLU A 5 7.71 -11.42 -18.50
CA GLU A 5 7.10 -11.43 -17.17
C GLU A 5 8.01 -10.75 -16.12
N LEU A 6 9.32 -11.01 -16.19
CA LEU A 6 10.31 -10.33 -15.34
C LEU A 6 10.33 -8.82 -15.53
N LEU A 7 10.35 -8.36 -16.79
CA LEU A 7 10.34 -6.94 -17.11
C LEU A 7 9.05 -6.27 -16.65
N ILE A 8 7.89 -6.88 -16.92
CA ILE A 8 6.59 -6.36 -16.47
C ILE A 8 6.52 -6.28 -14.96
N GLY A 9 6.85 -7.36 -14.25
CA GLY A 9 6.83 -7.40 -12.80
C GLY A 9 7.73 -6.33 -12.19
N THR A 10 8.94 -6.16 -12.75
CA THR A 10 9.88 -5.12 -12.32
C THR A 10 9.31 -3.72 -12.51
N VAL A 11 8.72 -3.44 -13.68
CA VAL A 11 8.08 -2.14 -13.96
C VAL A 11 6.94 -1.87 -12.99
N LEU A 12 6.05 -2.85 -12.77
CA LEU A 12 4.93 -2.70 -11.83
C LEU A 12 5.39 -2.48 -10.40
N ILE A 13 6.45 -3.17 -9.96
CA ILE A 13 7.10 -2.93 -8.67
C ILE A 13 7.64 -1.50 -8.61
N CYS A 14 8.43 -1.07 -9.58
CA CYS A 14 8.99 0.29 -9.58
C CYS A 14 7.90 1.36 -9.52
N VAL A 15 6.84 1.20 -10.32
CA VAL A 15 5.71 2.14 -10.33
C VAL A 15 5.01 2.18 -8.98
N THR A 16 4.70 1.03 -8.39
CA THR A 16 4.01 0.96 -7.09
C THR A 16 4.89 1.47 -5.94
N VAL A 17 6.19 1.21 -5.97
CA VAL A 17 7.17 1.78 -5.02
C VAL A 17 7.20 3.31 -5.11
N VAL A 18 7.25 3.88 -6.32
CA VAL A 18 7.21 5.34 -6.51
C VAL A 18 5.89 5.93 -6.01
N ILE A 19 4.76 5.30 -6.35
CA ILE A 19 3.44 5.71 -5.86
C ILE A 19 3.42 5.69 -4.33
N HIS A 20 3.93 4.63 -3.71
CA HIS A 20 3.94 4.51 -2.26
C HIS A 20 4.83 5.57 -1.59
N ALA A 21 6.04 5.77 -2.11
CA ALA A 21 6.97 6.76 -1.60
C ALA A 21 6.37 8.18 -1.65
N VAL A 22 5.78 8.55 -2.79
CA VAL A 22 5.09 9.85 -2.94
C VAL A 22 3.89 9.93 -1.99
N ALA A 23 3.10 8.87 -1.86
CA ALA A 23 1.95 8.86 -0.96
C ALA A 23 2.35 9.07 0.51
N LEU A 24 3.42 8.40 0.97
CA LEU A 24 3.92 8.56 2.35
C LEU A 24 4.55 9.95 2.58
N ASP A 25 5.28 10.49 1.61
CA ASP A 25 5.80 11.86 1.66
C ASP A 25 4.67 12.90 1.81
N ARG A 26 3.61 12.76 0.99
CA ARG A 26 2.43 13.64 1.08
C ARG A 26 1.67 13.44 2.38
N LEU A 27 1.52 12.19 2.82
CA LEU A 27 0.86 11.88 4.09
C LEU A 27 1.62 12.51 5.27
N LYS A 28 2.96 12.45 5.25
CA LYS A 28 3.79 13.15 6.23
C LYS A 28 3.53 14.65 6.22
N GLY A 29 3.53 15.29 5.05
CA GLY A 29 3.21 16.72 4.93
C GLY A 29 1.81 17.06 5.48
N LEU A 30 0.82 16.21 5.22
CA LEU A 30 -0.54 16.37 5.76
C LEU A 30 -0.59 16.22 7.29
N LEU A 31 0.16 15.28 7.86
CA LEU A 31 0.30 15.11 9.31
C LEU A 31 0.94 16.34 9.95
N ASP A 32 2.05 16.82 9.39
CA ASP A 32 2.78 18.00 9.88
C ASP A 32 1.88 19.27 9.85
N LEU A 33 1.06 19.45 8.79
CA LEU A 33 0.09 20.55 8.70
C LEU A 33 -1.09 20.41 9.67
N SER A 34 -1.53 19.17 9.93
CA SER A 34 -2.68 18.89 10.79
C SER A 34 -2.35 18.96 12.28
N GLU A 35 -1.06 18.84 12.64
CA GLU A 35 -0.61 18.78 14.03
C GLU A 35 -1.06 19.99 14.85
N ASN A 36 -0.82 21.21 14.37
CA ASN A 36 -1.22 22.43 15.09
C ASN A 36 -2.74 22.53 15.25
N ILE A 37 -3.49 22.15 14.21
CA ILE A 37 -4.96 22.20 14.24
C ILE A 37 -5.49 21.22 15.29
N PHE A 38 -4.99 19.98 15.32
CA PHE A 38 -5.43 18.99 16.29
C PHE A 38 -4.98 19.31 17.71
N ARG A 39 -3.75 19.80 17.91
CA ARG A 39 -3.27 20.25 19.23
C ARG A 39 -4.17 21.36 19.80
N LEU A 40 -4.56 22.33 18.97
CA LEU A 40 -5.41 23.44 19.40
C LEU A 40 -6.87 23.02 19.65
N ARG A 41 -7.42 22.12 18.83
CA ARG A 41 -8.83 21.71 18.90
C ARG A 41 -9.11 20.61 19.91
N LEU A 42 -8.19 19.66 20.08
CA LEU A 42 -8.38 18.41 20.83
C LEU A 42 -7.34 18.28 21.95
N ARG A 43 -7.40 19.22 22.90
CA ARG A 43 -6.40 19.43 23.96
C ARG A 43 -5.85 18.14 24.62
N HIS A 44 -6.69 17.17 24.97
CA HIS A 44 -6.23 15.94 25.66
C HIS A 44 -6.02 14.72 24.74
N SER A 45 -6.62 14.69 23.54
CA SER A 45 -6.64 13.50 22.68
C SER A 45 -6.17 13.77 21.24
N TRP A 46 -5.42 14.86 21.02
CA TRP A 46 -4.96 15.28 19.69
C TRP A 46 -4.07 14.25 18.98
N LYS A 47 -3.47 13.31 19.71
CA LYS A 47 -2.64 12.21 19.15
C LYS A 47 -3.47 11.14 18.43
N VAL A 48 -4.70 10.89 18.89
CA VAL A 48 -5.61 9.89 18.32
C VAL A 48 -5.94 10.18 16.85
N PRO A 49 -6.42 11.38 16.46
CA PRO A 49 -6.71 11.67 15.05
C PRO A 49 -5.44 11.69 14.18
N MET A 50 -4.26 12.02 14.73
CA MET A 50 -2.99 11.91 14.00
C MET A 50 -2.68 10.47 13.62
N LEU A 51 -2.81 9.53 14.55
CA LEU A 51 -2.60 8.10 14.29
C LEU A 51 -3.65 7.55 13.32
N ILE A 52 -4.92 7.93 13.48
CA ILE A 52 -5.99 7.54 12.53
C ILE A 52 -5.65 8.03 11.11
N LEU A 53 -5.24 9.29 10.97
CA LEU A 53 -4.86 9.86 9.68
C LEU A 53 -3.67 9.11 9.06
N ALA A 54 -2.64 8.78 9.88
CA ALA A 54 -1.48 8.03 9.41
C ALA A 54 -1.86 6.63 8.91
N VAL A 55 -2.67 5.88 9.68
CA VAL A 55 -3.10 4.53 9.32
C VAL A 55 -3.99 4.54 8.08
N LEU A 56 -5.03 5.39 8.06
CA LEU A 56 -5.95 5.48 6.93
C LEU A 56 -5.25 5.99 5.66
N GLY A 57 -4.34 6.96 5.79
CA GLY A 57 -3.57 7.47 4.66
C GLY A 57 -2.66 6.39 4.04
N ALA A 58 -1.96 5.62 4.87
CA ALA A 58 -1.16 4.49 4.40
C ALA A 58 -2.02 3.41 3.74
N PHE A 59 -3.19 3.11 4.33
CA PHE A 59 -4.15 2.16 3.76
C PHE A 59 -4.68 2.62 2.39
N CYS A 60 -5.04 3.90 2.23
CA CYS A 60 -5.44 4.46 0.94
C CYS A 60 -4.34 4.33 -0.13
N SER A 61 -3.06 4.45 0.25
CA SER A 61 -1.94 4.22 -0.67
C SER A 61 -1.93 2.78 -1.19
N HIS A 62 -2.16 1.79 -0.32
CA HIS A 62 -2.24 0.39 -0.72
C HIS A 62 -3.43 0.11 -1.64
N ILE A 63 -4.59 0.72 -1.42
CA ILE A 63 -5.75 0.59 -2.31
C ILE A 63 -5.36 0.99 -3.74
N VAL A 64 -4.71 2.15 -3.93
CA VAL A 64 -4.27 2.61 -5.26
C VAL A 64 -3.34 1.60 -5.93
N GLN A 65 -2.43 1.00 -5.18
CA GLN A 65 -1.49 0.00 -5.72
C GLN A 65 -2.21 -1.30 -6.08
N ILE A 66 -3.14 -1.77 -5.25
CA ILE A 66 -3.96 -2.96 -5.52
C ILE A 66 -4.78 -2.75 -6.80
N TRP A 67 -5.37 -1.58 -6.97
CA TRP A 67 -6.12 -1.23 -8.18
C TRP A 67 -5.22 -1.20 -9.42
N LEU A 68 -3.97 -0.73 -9.28
CA LEU A 68 -3.00 -0.76 -10.37
C LEU A 68 -2.69 -2.19 -10.80
N TRP A 69 -2.48 -3.11 -9.86
CA TRP A 69 -2.28 -4.54 -10.18
C TRP A 69 -3.52 -5.16 -10.81
N ALA A 70 -4.71 -4.87 -10.30
CA ALA A 70 -5.97 -5.37 -10.87
C ALA A 70 -6.18 -4.86 -12.31
N ALA A 71 -5.95 -3.57 -12.54
CA ALA A 71 -6.04 -2.97 -13.87
C ALA A 71 -5.03 -3.59 -14.84
N PHE A 72 -3.83 -3.93 -14.37
CA PHE A 72 -2.86 -4.67 -15.17
C PHE A 72 -3.43 -6.03 -15.60
N TYR A 73 -3.96 -6.85 -14.69
CA TYR A 73 -4.50 -8.16 -15.04
C TYR A 73 -5.68 -8.10 -16.00
N LEU A 74 -6.54 -7.10 -15.87
CA LEU A 74 -7.61 -6.84 -16.84
C LEU A 74 -7.05 -6.48 -18.22
N SER A 75 -6.03 -5.62 -18.27
CA SER A 75 -5.46 -5.12 -19.54
C SER A 75 -4.78 -6.19 -20.39
N VAL A 76 -4.43 -7.33 -19.77
CA VAL A 76 -3.76 -8.45 -20.43
C VAL A 76 -4.63 -9.70 -20.52
N ASP A 77 -5.94 -9.54 -20.27
CA ASP A 77 -6.94 -10.60 -20.26
C ASP A 77 -6.55 -11.79 -19.35
N ALA A 78 -5.86 -11.51 -18.23
CA ALA A 78 -5.45 -12.54 -17.28
C ALA A 78 -6.58 -12.98 -16.35
N LEU A 79 -7.58 -12.11 -16.14
CA LEU A 79 -8.76 -12.34 -15.32
C LEU A 79 -9.99 -11.76 -16.05
N PRO A 80 -11.18 -12.37 -15.89
CA PRO A 80 -12.33 -12.11 -16.75
C PRO A 80 -13.04 -10.78 -16.46
N ASP A 81 -13.03 -10.33 -15.20
CA ASP A 81 -13.72 -9.11 -14.79
C ASP A 81 -13.04 -8.40 -13.61
N LEU A 82 -13.53 -7.19 -13.33
CA LEU A 82 -12.97 -6.30 -12.32
C LEU A 82 -13.09 -6.85 -10.90
N GLU A 83 -14.16 -7.57 -10.60
CA GLU A 83 -14.39 -8.14 -9.27
C GLU A 83 -13.31 -9.20 -8.98
N GLU A 84 -13.13 -10.14 -9.91
CA GLU A 84 -12.13 -11.20 -9.78
C GLU A 84 -10.70 -10.62 -9.80
N ALA A 85 -10.44 -9.61 -10.63
CA ALA A 85 -9.14 -8.92 -10.67
C ALA A 85 -8.79 -8.18 -9.38
N LEU A 86 -9.76 -7.48 -8.77
CA LEU A 86 -9.58 -6.81 -7.49
C LEU A 86 -9.45 -7.82 -6.35
N TYR A 87 -10.27 -8.88 -6.35
CA TYR A 87 -10.20 -9.95 -5.37
C TYR A 87 -8.83 -10.64 -5.39
N PHE A 88 -8.40 -11.12 -6.56
CA PHE A 88 -7.09 -11.72 -6.76
C PHE A 88 -5.96 -10.78 -6.36
N SER A 89 -6.04 -9.51 -6.79
CA SER A 89 -4.99 -8.54 -6.49
C SER A 89 -4.90 -8.22 -5.00
N THR A 90 -6.04 -8.11 -4.33
CA THR A 90 -6.09 -7.84 -2.89
C THR A 90 -5.49 -9.01 -2.11
N THR A 91 -5.94 -10.24 -2.38
CA THR A 91 -5.49 -11.44 -1.65
C THR A 91 -4.02 -11.74 -1.93
N THR A 92 -3.55 -11.53 -3.16
CA THR A 92 -2.14 -11.71 -3.54
C THR A 92 -1.26 -10.64 -2.91
N PHE A 93 -1.64 -9.36 -3.03
CA PHE A 93 -0.85 -8.24 -2.51
C PHE A 93 -0.75 -8.25 -0.98
N THR A 94 -1.79 -8.71 -0.29
CA THR A 94 -1.79 -8.89 1.18
C THR A 94 -1.15 -10.20 1.63
N THR A 95 -0.64 -11.03 0.70
CA THR A 95 -0.05 -12.35 0.95
C THR A 95 -1.01 -13.41 1.52
N VAL A 96 -2.31 -13.14 1.52
CA VAL A 96 -3.34 -14.08 1.98
C VAL A 96 -3.44 -15.28 1.04
N GLY A 97 -3.59 -15.04 -0.26
CA GLY A 97 -3.54 -16.07 -1.32
C GLY A 97 -4.44 -17.29 -1.08
N PHE A 98 -5.76 -17.11 -0.97
CA PHE A 98 -6.72 -18.20 -0.72
C PHE A 98 -6.62 -19.36 -1.73
N GLY A 99 -6.16 -19.09 -2.96
CA GLY A 99 -5.87 -20.11 -3.97
C GLY A 99 -7.09 -20.62 -4.74
N ASP A 100 -8.25 -19.99 -4.53
CA ASP A 100 -9.50 -20.17 -5.27
C ASP A 100 -9.47 -19.48 -6.64
N VAL A 101 -8.79 -18.32 -6.74
CA VAL A 101 -8.49 -17.64 -8.00
C VAL A 101 -6.98 -17.72 -8.26
N VAL A 102 -6.59 -18.26 -9.42
CA VAL A 102 -5.19 -18.42 -9.82
C VAL A 102 -4.99 -18.02 -11.28
N LEU A 103 -3.83 -17.44 -11.58
CA LEU A 103 -3.47 -17.07 -12.95
C LEU A 103 -2.88 -18.25 -13.72
N ASP A 104 -3.09 -18.21 -15.04
CA ASP A 104 -2.43 -19.10 -15.99
C ASP A 104 -0.89 -19.03 -15.90
N HIS A 105 -0.24 -20.03 -16.48
CA HIS A 105 1.22 -20.18 -16.43
C HIS A 105 1.99 -18.92 -16.91
N LYS A 106 1.39 -18.15 -17.83
CA LYS A 106 1.95 -16.91 -18.39
C LYS A 106 2.04 -15.76 -17.38
N TRP A 107 1.21 -15.72 -16.34
CA TRP A 107 1.16 -14.57 -15.41
C TRP A 107 1.44 -14.95 -13.94
N ARG A 108 1.57 -16.24 -13.64
CA ARG A 108 1.83 -16.75 -12.28
C ARG A 108 3.13 -16.22 -11.65
N LEU A 109 4.16 -15.93 -12.45
CA LEU A 109 5.39 -15.32 -11.92
C LEU A 109 5.14 -13.86 -11.50
N VAL A 110 4.35 -13.12 -12.28
CA VAL A 110 3.99 -11.73 -12.01
C VAL A 110 3.17 -11.61 -10.71
N SER A 111 2.25 -12.56 -10.44
CA SER A 111 1.54 -12.59 -9.16
C SER A 111 2.45 -12.88 -7.96
N SER A 112 3.49 -13.70 -8.15
CA SER A 112 4.49 -13.93 -7.10
C SER A 112 5.26 -12.64 -6.77
N PHE A 113 5.56 -11.82 -7.78
CA PHE A 113 6.16 -10.49 -7.58
C PHE A 113 5.21 -9.52 -6.90
N GLN A 114 3.93 -9.54 -7.24
CA GLN A 114 2.91 -8.74 -6.55
C GLN A 114 2.86 -9.05 -5.05
N ALA A 115 2.90 -10.33 -4.67
CA ALA A 115 2.89 -10.73 -3.26
C ALA A 115 4.14 -10.24 -2.52
N ALA A 116 5.32 -10.44 -3.10
CA ALA A 116 6.59 -9.96 -2.52
C ALA A 116 6.61 -8.42 -2.38
N ASN A 117 6.12 -7.72 -3.39
CA ASN A 117 6.02 -6.27 -3.38
C ASN A 117 5.06 -5.77 -2.29
N GLY A 118 3.86 -6.34 -2.21
CA GLY A 118 2.88 -5.98 -1.19
C GLY A 118 3.41 -6.20 0.23
N PHE A 119 4.09 -7.34 0.47
CA PHE A 119 4.76 -7.61 1.74
C PHE A 119 5.75 -6.51 2.14
N ILE A 120 6.62 -6.08 1.22
CA ILE A 120 7.60 -5.02 1.47
C ILE A 120 6.90 -3.68 1.74
N LEU A 121 5.88 -3.32 0.95
CA LEU A 121 5.18 -2.05 1.10
C LEU A 121 4.35 -1.98 2.39
N PHE A 122 3.74 -3.08 2.83
CA PHE A 122 3.11 -3.15 4.16
C PHE A 122 4.15 -2.98 5.27
N GLY A 123 5.33 -3.61 5.14
CA GLY A 123 6.44 -3.42 6.08
C GLY A 123 6.90 -1.96 6.16
N TRP A 124 6.97 -1.27 5.02
CA TRP A 124 7.28 0.16 4.97
C TRP A 124 6.20 1.00 5.66
N SER A 125 4.92 0.74 5.40
CA SER A 125 3.81 1.39 6.11
C SER A 125 3.88 1.19 7.62
N THR A 126 4.20 -0.02 8.10
CA THR A 126 4.39 -0.27 9.53
C THR A 126 5.53 0.55 10.12
N ALA A 127 6.68 0.62 9.44
CA ALA A 127 7.81 1.44 9.87
C ALA A 127 7.45 2.93 9.91
N PHE A 128 6.73 3.43 8.90
CA PHE A 128 6.23 4.81 8.85
C PHE A 128 5.27 5.12 10.01
N ILE A 129 4.28 4.26 10.26
CA ILE A 129 3.32 4.43 11.35
C ILE A 129 4.04 4.40 12.71
N PHE A 130 5.03 3.51 12.87
CA PHE A 130 5.86 3.46 14.07
C PHE A 130 6.64 4.76 14.28
N GLU A 131 7.23 5.33 13.22
CA GLU A 131 7.92 6.62 13.29
C GLU A 131 6.98 7.76 13.70
N VAL A 132 5.77 7.82 13.13
CA VAL A 132 4.74 8.80 13.51
C VAL A 132 4.37 8.63 14.98
N MET A 133 4.10 7.41 15.42
CA MET A 133 3.79 7.11 16.81
C MET A 133 4.92 7.54 17.74
N SER A 134 6.17 7.13 17.46
CA SER A 134 7.34 7.47 18.27
C SER A 134 7.48 8.98 18.45
N LYS A 135 7.36 9.77 17.37
CA LYS A 135 7.42 11.24 17.45
C LYS A 135 6.30 11.84 18.31
N LEU A 136 5.08 11.31 18.19
CA LEU A 136 3.93 11.80 18.97
C LEU A 136 4.10 11.55 20.49
N TYR A 137 4.67 10.41 20.87
CA TYR A 137 4.82 10.03 22.29
C TYR A 137 6.13 10.51 22.92
N GLU A 138 7.21 10.69 22.17
CA GLU A 138 8.43 11.34 22.69
C GLU A 138 8.17 12.79 23.13
N SER A 139 7.25 13.51 22.47
CA SER A 139 6.90 14.89 22.83
C SER A 139 6.27 15.07 24.22
N ASP A 140 5.81 13.99 24.87
CA ASP A 140 5.30 14.04 26.27
C ASP A 140 6.42 13.82 27.31
N SER A 141 7.61 13.36 26.89
CA SER A 141 8.73 13.07 27.80
C SER A 141 9.71 14.24 28.01
N ARG A 142 9.48 15.36 27.33
CA ARG A 142 10.23 16.62 27.48
C ARG A 142 9.33 17.70 28.08
#